data_AF-A0A218ZQ99-F1
#
_entry.id   AF-A0A218ZQ99-F1
#
_cell.length_a   1.000
_cell.length_b   1.000
_cell.length_c   1.000
_cell.angle_alpha   90.00
_cell.angle_beta   90.00
_cell.angle_gamma   90.00
#
_symmetry.space_group_name_H-M   'P 1'
#
loop_
_entity.id
_entity.type
_entity.pdbx_description
1 polymer ?
#
loop_
_entity_poly.entity_id
_entity_poly.type
_entity_poly.pdbx_seq_one_letter_code
_entity_poly.pdbx_strand_id
1 'polypeptide(L)'
;MIQRKIDKPQFGKEFYTVAAFSFHQALELFVKSKLLQRGVAYPHTHSLKTLLEIMTEVSDDKCSELTRTILDKYILEIALLEDAYITFRYVSRTFSKGELIKLQKVTEEVLSTLGINC
;
A
#
# COMPACT_ATOMS: atom_id res chain seq x y z
N MET A 1 -40.69 20.08 -2.15
CA MET A 1 -39.96 20.43 -0.91
C MET A 1 -39.13 19.21 -0.52
N ILE A 2 -37.89 19.13 -1.03
CA ILE A 2 -37.01 17.97 -0.81
C ILE A 2 -36.22 18.24 0.46
N GLN A 3 -36.52 17.51 1.54
CA GLN A 3 -35.73 17.52 2.77
C GLN A 3 -34.34 16.93 2.46
N ARG A 4 -33.33 17.80 2.36
CA ARG A 4 -31.93 17.39 2.51
C ARG A 4 -31.76 16.89 3.95
N LYS A 5 -31.66 15.58 4.14
CA LYS A 5 -31.04 15.01 5.33
C LYS A 5 -29.60 15.52 5.35
N ILE A 6 -29.30 16.40 6.30
CA ILE A 6 -27.91 16.73 6.63
C ILE A 6 -27.38 15.49 7.34
N ASP A 7 -26.63 14.68 6.59
CA ASP A 7 -25.91 13.53 7.14
C ASP A 7 -24.95 14.04 8.23
N LYS A 8 -24.93 13.31 9.35
CA LYS A 8 -23.95 13.49 10.42
C LYS A 8 -22.55 13.54 9.81
N PRO A 9 -21.63 14.36 10.34
CA PRO A 9 -20.29 14.48 9.81
C PRO A 9 -19.61 13.11 9.67
N GLN A 10 -19.40 12.66 8.44
CA GLN A 10 -18.72 11.40 8.13
C GLN A 10 -17.18 11.52 8.24
N PHE A 11 -16.67 12.62 8.79
CA PHE A 11 -15.27 13.02 8.80
C PHE A 11 -14.31 11.87 9.16
N GLY A 12 -14.64 11.03 10.14
CA GLY A 12 -13.78 9.92 10.56
C GLY A 12 -13.49 8.90 9.44
N LYS A 13 -14.45 8.60 8.57
CA LYS A 13 -14.28 7.62 7.48
C LYS A 13 -13.45 8.17 6.32
N GLU A 14 -13.62 9.45 6.01
CA GLU A 14 -12.82 10.12 4.97
C GLU A 14 -11.34 10.18 5.38
N PHE A 15 -11.05 10.49 6.65
CA PHE A 15 -9.68 10.44 7.17
C PHE A 15 -9.04 9.05 7.05
N TYR A 16 -9.82 7.98 7.28
CA TYR A 16 -9.31 6.62 7.12
C TYR A 16 -8.96 6.29 5.67
N THR A 17 -9.77 6.75 4.71
CA THR A 17 -9.45 6.59 3.29
C THR A 17 -8.17 7.36 2.91
N VAL A 18 -8.01 8.60 3.38
CA VAL A 18 -6.79 9.39 3.14
C VAL A 18 -5.55 8.74 3.77
N ALA A 19 -5.68 8.20 4.99
CA ALA A 19 -4.60 7.49 5.66
C ALA A 19 -4.22 6.20 4.92
N ALA A 20 -5.19 5.41 4.48
CA ALA A 20 -4.94 4.19 3.68
C ALA A 20 -4.25 4.53 2.34
N PHE A 21 -4.68 5.59 1.67
CA PHE A 21 -4.00 6.11 0.48
C PHE A 21 -2.55 6.50 0.78
N SER A 22 -2.31 7.18 1.90
CA SER A 22 -0.96 7.60 2.32
C SER A 22 -0.04 6.41 2.60
N PHE A 23 -0.57 5.33 3.19
CA PHE A 23 0.18 4.09 3.40
C PHE A 23 0.59 3.42 2.09
N HIS A 24 -0.34 3.34 1.12
CA HIS A 24 -0.03 2.83 -0.22
C HIS A 24 1.08 3.65 -0.87
N GLN A 25 0.96 4.98 -0.86
CA GLN A 25 1.97 5.87 -1.45
C GLN A 25 3.34 5.76 -0.78
N ALA A 26 3.37 5.61 0.55
CA ALA A 26 4.62 5.43 1.29
C ALA A 26 5.34 4.14 0.86
N LEU A 27 4.62 3.01 0.76
CA LEU A 27 5.21 1.75 0.32
C LEU A 27 5.64 1.81 -1.15
N GLU A 28 4.83 2.41 -2.01
CA GLU A 28 5.14 2.57 -3.43
C GLU A 28 6.47 3.33 -3.62
N LEU A 29 6.62 4.49 -2.95
CA LEU A 29 7.85 5.28 -3.00
C LEU A 29 9.05 4.54 -2.38
N PHE A 30 8.84 3.84 -1.28
CA PHE A 30 9.88 3.04 -0.64
C PHE A 30 10.42 1.97 -1.61
N VAL A 31 9.55 1.14 -2.19
CA VAL A 31 9.97 0.07 -3.11
C VAL A 31 10.63 0.66 -4.36
N LYS A 32 10.06 1.73 -4.93
CA LYS A 32 10.68 2.45 -6.06
C LYS A 32 12.08 2.96 -5.72
N SER A 33 12.29 3.49 -4.52
CA SER A 33 13.62 3.95 -4.08
C SER A 33 14.63 2.79 -4.02
N LYS A 34 14.20 1.60 -3.58
CA LYS A 34 15.05 0.40 -3.50
C LYS A 34 15.40 -0.15 -4.87
N LEU A 35 14.47 -0.11 -5.82
CA LEU A 35 14.72 -0.45 -7.22
C LEU A 35 15.68 0.53 -7.89
N LEU A 36 15.53 1.84 -7.65
CA LEU A 36 16.44 2.87 -8.16
C LEU A 36 17.86 2.71 -7.63
N GLN A 37 18.03 2.40 -6.34
CA GLN A 37 19.35 2.14 -5.75
C GLN A 37 20.07 0.97 -6.43
N ARG A 38 19.32 0.04 -7.03
CA ARG A 38 19.84 -1.11 -7.78
C ARG A 38 19.99 -0.82 -9.29
N GLY A 39 19.72 0.40 -9.74
CA GLY A 39 19.79 0.77 -11.16
C GLY A 39 18.67 0.17 -12.03
N VAL A 40 17.59 -0.32 -11.41
CA VAL A 40 16.49 -0.98 -12.12
C VAL A 40 15.46 0.06 -12.56
N ALA A 41 15.20 0.12 -13.86
CA ALA A 41 14.06 0.85 -14.40
C ALA A 41 12.77 0.09 -14.03
N TYR A 42 11.83 0.77 -13.38
CA TYR A 42 10.54 0.19 -13.01
C TYR A 42 9.41 0.77 -13.87
N PRO A 43 8.34 0.00 -14.12
CA PRO A 43 7.19 0.51 -14.85
C PRO A 43 6.51 1.63 -14.07
N HIS A 44 5.94 2.61 -14.78
CA HIS A 44 5.17 3.70 -14.17
C HIS A 44 3.76 3.21 -13.77
N THR A 45 3.70 2.10 -13.03
CA THR A 45 2.48 1.52 -12.47
C THR A 45 2.34 1.93 -11.01
N HIS A 46 1.10 1.90 -10.53
CA HIS A 46 0.75 2.03 -9.10
C HIS A 46 0.48 0.67 -8.44
N SER A 47 0.84 -0.42 -9.12
CA SER A 47 0.73 -1.75 -8.53
C SER A 47 1.93 -1.99 -7.61
N LEU A 48 1.65 -1.97 -6.31
CA LEU A 48 2.61 -2.32 -5.28
C LEU A 48 3.03 -3.78 -5.41
N LYS A 49 2.10 -4.68 -5.78
CA LYS A 49 2.39 -6.09 -6.04
C LYS A 49 3.44 -6.25 -7.13
N THR A 50 3.24 -5.64 -8.30
CA THR A 50 4.20 -5.72 -9.40
C THR A 50 5.57 -5.16 -9.01
N LEU A 51 5.62 -4.05 -8.26
CA LEU A 51 6.89 -3.49 -7.82
C LEU A 51 7.64 -4.44 -6.87
N LEU A 52 6.93 -5.12 -5.97
CA LEU A 52 7.51 -6.12 -5.06
C LEU A 52 7.95 -7.39 -5.80
N GLU A 53 7.21 -7.82 -6.83
CA GLU A 53 7.61 -8.93 -7.71
C GLU A 53 8.91 -8.61 -8.45
N ILE A 54 9.01 -7.42 -9.06
CA ILE A 54 10.26 -6.96 -9.69
C ILE A 54 11.39 -6.92 -8.65
N MET A 55 11.13 -6.40 -7.44
CA MET A 55 12.14 -6.34 -6.39
C MET A 55 12.63 -7.73 -5.99
N THR A 56 11.76 -8.73 -6.00
CA THR A 56 12.10 -10.14 -5.76
C THR A 56 13.05 -10.68 -6.82
N GLU A 57 12.84 -10.33 -8.09
CA GLU A 57 13.64 -10.81 -9.22
C GLU A 57 15.03 -10.19 -9.30
N VAL A 58 15.17 -8.93 -8.87
CA VAL A 58 16.40 -8.14 -9.05
C VAL A 58 17.26 -8.00 -7.79
N SER A 59 16.85 -8.62 -6.68
CA SER A 59 17.59 -8.57 -5.40
C SER A 59 18.42 -9.81 -5.15
N ASP A 60 19.36 -9.74 -4.20
CA ASP A 60 20.08 -10.91 -3.71
C ASP A 60 19.14 -11.96 -3.08
N ASP A 61 19.64 -13.19 -2.89
CA ASP A 61 18.83 -14.32 -2.42
C ASP A 61 18.11 -14.03 -1.10
N LYS A 62 18.78 -13.36 -0.16
CA LYS A 62 18.20 -13.02 1.15
C LYS A 62 17.03 -12.06 0.98
N CYS A 63 17.21 -10.98 0.23
CA CYS A 63 16.17 -9.99 0.01
C CYS A 63 15.04 -10.55 -0.86
N SER A 64 15.35 -11.40 -1.83
CA SER A 64 14.37 -12.11 -2.66
C SER A 64 13.46 -12.99 -1.78
N GLU A 65 14.03 -13.78 -0.88
CA GLU A 65 13.27 -14.63 0.05
C GLU A 65 12.37 -13.82 0.98
N LEU A 66 12.89 -12.72 1.55
CA LEU A 66 12.11 -11.82 2.41
C LEU A 66 10.95 -11.20 1.64
N THR A 67 11.18 -10.77 0.40
CA THR A 67 10.15 -10.14 -0.43
C THR A 67 9.06 -11.14 -0.83
N ARG A 68 9.43 -12.39 -1.16
CA ARG A 68 8.46 -13.48 -1.38
C ARG A 68 7.64 -13.75 -0.13
N THR A 69 8.28 -13.84 1.02
CA THR A 69 7.61 -14.07 2.30
C THR A 69 6.59 -12.95 2.60
N ILE A 70 6.94 -11.69 2.34
CA ILE A 70 6.04 -10.55 2.48
C ILE A 70 4.85 -10.67 1.52
N LEU A 71 5.11 -10.98 0.24
CA LEU A 71 4.06 -11.15 -0.76
C LEU A 71 3.09 -12.25 -0.37
N ASP A 72 3.58 -13.43 0.00
CA ASP A 72 2.75 -14.57 0.39
C ASP A 72 1.93 -14.28 1.65
N LYS A 73 2.54 -13.62 2.63
CA LYS A 73 1.90 -13.30 3.91
C LYS A 73 0.83 -12.22 3.81
N TYR A 74 1.03 -11.22 2.94
CA TYR A 74 0.23 -10.00 2.92
C TYR A 74 -0.43 -9.70 1.58
N ILE A 75 -0.60 -10.71 0.71
CA ILE A 75 -1.17 -10.50 -0.63
C ILE A 75 -2.54 -9.80 -0.60
N LEU A 76 -3.38 -10.11 0.40
CA LEU A 76 -4.71 -9.52 0.53
C LEU A 76 -4.64 -8.07 0.99
N GLU A 77 -3.78 -7.76 1.97
CA GLU A 77 -3.57 -6.39 2.45
C GLU A 77 -2.89 -5.51 1.40
N ILE A 78 -1.98 -6.07 0.59
CA ILE A 78 -1.36 -5.39 -0.54
C ILE A 78 -2.43 -5.04 -1.59
N ALA A 79 -3.30 -5.98 -1.95
CA ALA A 79 -4.42 -5.71 -2.85
C ALA A 79 -5.35 -4.61 -2.27
N LEU A 80 -5.62 -4.65 -0.97
CA LEU A 80 -6.45 -3.65 -0.30
C LEU A 80 -5.79 -2.24 -0.26
N LEU A 81 -4.46 -2.16 -0.23
CA LEU A 81 -3.71 -0.92 -0.39
C LEU A 81 -3.81 -0.38 -1.82
N GLU A 82 -3.74 -1.25 -2.83
CA GLU A 82 -3.95 -0.87 -4.23
C GLU A 82 -5.37 -0.35 -4.46
N ASP A 83 -6.37 -0.99 -3.84
CA ASP A 83 -7.75 -0.50 -3.82
C ASP A 83 -7.84 0.90 -3.20
N ALA A 84 -7.05 1.22 -2.17
CA ALA A 84 -7.04 2.55 -1.56
C ALA A 84 -6.60 3.64 -2.56
N TYR A 85 -5.62 3.33 -3.41
CA TYR A 85 -5.19 4.21 -4.49
C TYR A 85 -6.29 4.48 -5.52
N ILE A 86 -6.96 3.41 -5.99
CA ILE A 86 -8.03 3.51 -6.99
C ILE A 86 -9.25 4.22 -6.39
N THR A 87 -9.63 3.83 -5.18
CA THR A 87 -10.81 4.33 -4.49
C THR A 87 -10.72 5.84 -4.25
N PHE A 88 -9.59 6.33 -3.73
CA PHE A 88 -9.41 7.75 -3.47
C PHE A 88 -9.65 8.63 -4.72
N ARG A 89 -9.35 8.09 -5.91
CA ARG A 89 -9.45 8.85 -7.17
C ARG A 89 -10.74 8.60 -7.96
N TYR A 90 -11.38 7.44 -7.81
CA TYR A 90 -12.40 7.00 -8.77
C TYR A 90 -13.66 6.38 -8.16
N VAL A 91 -13.70 6.03 -6.86
CA VAL A 91 -14.83 5.28 -6.27
C VAL A 91 -15.16 5.73 -4.84
N SER A 92 -16.45 5.83 -4.49
CA SER A 92 -16.94 6.21 -3.16
C SER A 92 -16.85 5.10 -2.10
N ARG A 93 -15.79 4.29 -2.07
CA ARG A 93 -15.56 3.33 -0.97
C ARG A 93 -14.83 4.03 0.18
N THR A 94 -15.26 3.75 1.41
CA THR A 94 -14.62 4.26 2.62
C THR A 94 -13.98 3.13 3.39
N PHE A 95 -12.82 3.39 3.99
CA PHE A 95 -12.16 2.42 4.85
C PHE A 95 -12.70 2.49 6.28
N SER A 96 -12.76 1.35 6.94
CA SER A 96 -13.02 1.25 8.38
C SER A 96 -11.73 1.41 9.19
N LYS A 97 -11.88 1.75 10.48
CA LYS A 97 -10.76 1.78 11.42
C LYS A 97 -10.04 0.42 11.52
N GLY A 98 -10.79 -0.69 11.47
CA GLY A 98 -10.22 -2.04 11.55
C GLY A 98 -9.35 -2.39 10.35
N GLU A 99 -9.78 -2.01 9.14
CA GLU A 99 -8.95 -2.13 7.95
C GLU A 99 -7.71 -1.25 8.05
N LEU A 100 -7.86 0.01 8.49
CA LEU A 100 -6.75 0.93 8.61
C LEU A 100 -5.65 0.41 9.55
N ILE A 101 -6.02 -0.17 10.69
CA ILE A 101 -5.05 -0.77 11.64
C ILE A 101 -4.28 -1.94 10.98
N LYS A 102 -4.97 -2.77 10.19
CA LYS A 102 -4.29 -3.86 9.45
C LYS A 102 -3.32 -3.30 8.42
N LEU A 103 -3.75 -2.31 7.65
CA LEU A 103 -2.92 -1.67 6.62
C LEU A 103 -1.70 -0.97 7.22
N GLN A 104 -1.87 -0.29 8.35
CA GLN A 104 -0.76 0.31 9.09
C GLN A 104 0.25 -0.75 9.51
N LYS A 105 -0.21 -1.84 10.13
CA LYS A 105 0.66 -2.94 10.57
C LYS A 105 1.47 -3.53 9.41
N VAL A 106 0.83 -3.80 8.28
CA VAL A 106 1.51 -4.32 7.08
C VAL A 106 2.54 -3.31 6.58
N THR A 107 2.18 -2.03 6.53
CA THR A 107 3.09 -0.95 6.10
C THR A 107 4.35 -0.89 6.95
N GLU A 108 4.20 -0.89 8.28
CA GLU A 108 5.33 -0.87 9.22
C GLU A 108 6.19 -2.13 9.12
N GLU A 109 5.57 -3.30 8.95
CA GLU A 109 6.30 -4.57 8.82
C GLU A 109 7.09 -4.66 7.50
N VAL A 110 6.50 -4.23 6.38
CA VAL A 110 7.19 -4.17 5.09
C VAL A 110 8.38 -3.22 5.17
N LEU A 111 8.19 -2.01 5.69
CA LEU A 111 9.25 -1.01 5.82
C LEU A 111 10.39 -1.47 6.74
N SER A 112 10.08 -2.12 7.86
CA SER A 112 11.11 -2.61 8.79
C SER A 112 11.85 -3.85 8.25
N THR A 113 11.12 -4.80 7.67
CA THR A 113 11.69 -6.04 7.14
C THR A 113 12.60 -5.74 5.96
N LEU A 114 12.13 -4.96 4.99
CA LEU A 114 12.86 -4.67 3.77
C LEU A 114 13.77 -3.44 3.91
N GLY A 115 13.54 -2.53 4.86
CA GLY A 115 14.36 -1.33 5.00
C GLY A 115 15.75 -1.59 5.57
N ILE A 116 15.87 -2.60 6.43
CA ILE A 116 17.13 -2.99 7.09
C ILE A 116 17.85 -4.09 6.30
N ASN A 117 17.09 -5.00 5.66
CA ASN A 117 17.63 -6.21 5.05
C ASN A 117 17.71 -6.16 3.52
N CYS A 118 17.15 -5.11 2.92
CA CYS A 118 17.24 -4.74 1.50
C CYS A 118 17.52 -3.23 1.42
#